data_AF-A0A932PHR3-F1
#
_entry.id   AF-A0A932PHR3-F1
#
_cell.length_a   1.000
_cell.length_b   1.000
_cell.length_c   1.000
_cell.angle_alpha   90.00
_cell.angle_beta   90.00
_cell.angle_gamma   90.00
#
_symmetry.space_group_name_H-M   'P 1'
#
loop_
_entity.id
_entity.type
_entity.pdbx_description
1 polymer ?
#
loop_
_entity_poly.entity_id
_entity_poly.type
_entity_poly.pdbx_seq_one_letter_code
_entity_poly.pdbx_strand_id
1 'polypeptide(L)'
;MIFESLEEKSASIVSARRIPSDVSLLMGRLTKPDPREPDDVSATSDFPSIQVPSLYKSVREFNIIVEQISELSSAATVDDEVPPTIYAFQTTLRLLIDACHALLLNAIGKGEFYFPKGYVVANGDGGIRVEWIRDDASVRLAVPSAPQGTIYIYHEAGSDFGADKGDDVTGVRLAQWLKLVS
;
A
#
# COMPACT_ATOMS: atom_id res chain seq x y z
N MET A 1 39.45 -19.14 25.06
CA MET A 1 40.79 -18.76 24.56
C MET A 1 40.74 -19.03 23.06
N ILE A 2 40.71 -18.11 22.09
CA ILE A 2 40.88 -16.66 21.98
C ILE A 2 40.07 -16.24 20.73
N PHE A 3 39.52 -15.01 20.76
CA PHE A 3 38.92 -14.28 19.65
C PHE A 3 39.98 -13.90 18.59
N GLU A 4 39.58 -13.83 17.32
CA GLU A 4 40.13 -13.04 16.18
C GLU A 4 39.83 -13.86 14.91
N SER A 5 39.22 -13.34 13.85
CA SER A 5 39.65 -12.17 13.11
C SER A 5 38.48 -11.66 12.25
N LEU A 6 38.16 -10.38 12.46
CA LEU A 6 37.49 -9.51 11.50
C LEU A 6 38.58 -8.95 10.58
N GLU A 7 38.44 -9.08 9.27
CA GLU A 7 39.04 -8.18 8.26
C GLU A 7 38.17 -8.30 6.98
N GLU A 8 37.33 -7.30 6.74
CA GLU A 8 37.57 -6.19 5.79
C GLU A 8 37.37 -6.58 4.31
N LYS A 9 36.18 -6.27 3.79
CA LYS A 9 35.98 -5.97 2.36
C LYS A 9 35.03 -4.78 2.20
N SER A 10 35.61 -3.60 2.37
CA SER A 10 35.00 -2.32 2.03
C SER A 10 35.47 -1.92 0.63
N ALA A 11 34.60 -2.07 -0.37
CA ALA A 11 34.75 -1.43 -1.67
C ALA A 11 33.63 -0.40 -1.81
N SER A 12 33.95 0.88 -1.58
CA SER A 12 33.07 1.99 -1.94
C SER A 12 33.88 3.05 -2.66
N ILE A 13 33.65 3.10 -3.97
CA ILE A 13 34.14 4.12 -4.88
C ILE A 13 33.16 5.30 -4.78
N VAL A 14 33.59 6.41 -4.19
CA VAL A 14 32.90 7.69 -4.33
C VAL A 14 33.86 8.68 -4.97
N SER A 15 33.59 8.92 -6.25
CA SER A 15 34.23 9.90 -7.12
C SER A 15 33.96 11.33 -6.61
N ALA A 16 34.96 11.96 -6.01
CA ALA A 16 34.96 13.38 -5.71
C ALA A 16 35.02 14.21 -7.01
N ARG A 17 33.91 14.83 -7.41
CA ARG A 17 33.92 15.88 -8.44
C ARG A 17 34.28 17.21 -7.80
N ARG A 18 35.44 17.74 -8.20
CA ARG A 18 35.91 19.10 -7.95
C ARG A 18 34.95 20.11 -8.59
N ILE A 19 34.60 21.14 -7.82
CA ILE A 19 33.97 22.37 -8.32
C ILE A 19 35.11 23.31 -8.71
N PRO A 20 35.23 23.77 -9.97
CA PRO A 20 36.06 24.91 -10.29
C PRO A 20 35.29 26.20 -10.01
N SER A 21 35.88 27.01 -9.13
CA SER A 21 35.60 28.43 -8.97
C SER A 21 36.13 29.18 -10.19
N ASP A 22 35.23 29.73 -11.00
CA ASP A 22 35.56 30.88 -11.85
C ASP A 22 34.33 31.78 -12.00
N VAL A 23 34.39 32.88 -11.25
CA VAL A 23 33.44 33.99 -11.28
C VAL A 23 34.16 35.10 -12.01
N SER A 24 33.79 35.36 -13.26
CA SER A 24 33.67 36.70 -13.89
C SER A 24 33.67 36.60 -15.42
N LEU A 25 32.96 37.55 -16.04
CA LEU A 25 32.94 37.90 -17.46
C LEU A 25 32.00 37.10 -18.37
N LEU A 26 30.73 37.51 -18.41
CA LEU A 26 30.07 37.78 -19.69
C LEU A 26 28.86 38.71 -19.49
N MET A 27 29.16 40.01 -19.40
CA MET A 27 28.18 41.08 -19.69
C MET A 27 27.93 41.08 -21.21
N GLY A 28 26.90 40.34 -21.63
CA GLY A 28 26.49 40.21 -23.02
C GLY A 28 25.00 40.50 -23.20
N ARG A 29 24.69 41.75 -23.56
CA ARG A 29 23.51 42.22 -24.32
C ARG A 29 22.13 41.68 -23.89
N LEU A 30 21.47 42.45 -23.02
CA LEU A 30 20.01 42.49 -22.88
C LEU A 30 19.37 43.00 -24.19
N THR A 31 18.94 42.10 -25.06
CA THR A 31 17.89 42.39 -26.04
C THR A 31 16.54 42.24 -25.34
N LYS A 32 15.74 43.31 -25.31
CA LYS A 32 14.38 43.32 -24.77
C LYS A 32 13.57 42.17 -25.37
N PRO A 33 12.87 41.34 -24.56
CA PRO A 33 11.88 40.43 -25.09
C PRO A 33 10.69 41.23 -25.66
N ASP A 34 10.29 40.82 -26.86
CA ASP A 34 9.11 41.25 -27.60
C ASP A 34 7.83 40.99 -26.76
N PRO A 35 6.93 41.98 -26.56
CA PRO A 35 5.69 41.77 -25.82
C PRO A 35 4.69 41.03 -26.73
N ARG A 36 4.90 39.72 -26.90
CA ARG A 36 3.84 38.86 -27.44
C ARG A 36 2.76 38.72 -26.40
N GLU A 37 1.53 38.98 -26.85
CA GLU A 37 0.29 38.84 -26.11
C GLU A 37 0.30 37.55 -25.29
N PRO A 38 -0.19 37.57 -24.03
CA PRO A 38 -0.40 36.34 -23.31
C PRO A 38 -1.49 35.56 -24.05
N ASP A 39 -1.07 34.56 -24.83
CA ASP A 39 -1.95 33.52 -25.32
C ASP A 39 -2.73 33.00 -24.11
N ASP A 40 -4.04 33.17 -24.21
CA ASP A 40 -5.06 32.80 -23.23
C ASP A 40 -5.09 31.27 -23.12
N VAL A 41 -4.06 30.69 -22.49
CA VAL A 41 -4.05 29.29 -22.07
C VAL A 41 -4.97 29.17 -20.86
N SER A 42 -6.27 29.26 -21.12
CA SER A 42 -7.30 28.64 -20.31
C SER A 42 -7.14 27.13 -20.40
N ALA A 43 -6.04 26.63 -19.83
CA ALA A 43 -5.91 25.24 -19.43
C ALA A 43 -6.84 25.08 -18.23
N THR A 44 -8.13 24.91 -18.52
CA THR A 44 -9.05 24.26 -17.60
C THR A 44 -8.40 22.92 -17.26
N SER A 45 -7.82 22.87 -16.08
CA SER A 45 -7.13 21.68 -15.62
C SER A 45 -8.18 20.59 -15.46
N ASP A 46 -8.21 19.66 -16.39
CA ASP A 46 -8.90 18.37 -16.30
C ASP A 46 -8.24 17.53 -15.19
N PHE A 47 -8.20 18.05 -13.96
CA PHE A 47 -7.82 17.26 -12.82
C PHE A 47 -8.95 16.27 -12.58
N PRO A 48 -8.67 14.96 -12.65
CA PRO A 48 -9.68 13.95 -12.38
C PRO A 48 -10.20 14.14 -10.95
N SER A 49 -11.48 14.50 -10.85
CA SER A 49 -12.11 14.76 -9.56
C SER A 49 -12.55 13.42 -8.94
N ILE A 50 -11.97 13.10 -7.79
CA ILE A 50 -12.49 12.05 -6.92
C ILE A 50 -13.66 12.66 -6.15
N GLN A 51 -14.80 11.96 -6.11
CA GLN A 51 -15.92 12.41 -5.31
C GLN A 51 -15.56 12.36 -3.81
N VAL A 52 -15.54 13.52 -3.15
CA VAL A 52 -15.13 13.66 -1.75
C VAL A 52 -15.93 12.75 -0.78
N PRO A 53 -17.27 12.57 -0.93
CA PRO A 53 -18.02 11.67 -0.05
C PRO A 53 -17.63 10.20 -0.16
N SER A 54 -17.34 9.70 -1.37
CA SER A 54 -16.94 8.30 -1.57
C SER A 54 -15.52 8.04 -1.06
N LEU A 55 -14.63 9.03 -1.18
CA LEU A 55 -13.30 8.98 -0.59
C LEU A 55 -13.37 8.88 0.94
N TYR A 56 -14.17 9.72 1.60
CA TYR A 56 -14.30 9.70 3.05
C TYR A 56 -14.83 8.36 3.56
N LYS A 57 -15.87 7.81 2.92
CA LYS A 57 -16.41 6.48 3.27
C LYS A 57 -15.33 5.40 3.15
N SER A 58 -14.60 5.38 2.04
CA SER A 58 -13.56 4.37 1.80
C SER A 58 -12.39 4.46 2.77
N VAL A 59 -11.92 5.69 3.06
CA VAL A 59 -10.87 5.92 4.07
C VAL A 59 -11.35 5.46 5.44
N ARG A 60 -12.61 5.72 5.79
CA ARG A 60 -13.22 5.26 7.04
C ARG A 60 -13.22 3.73 7.14
N GLU A 61 -13.68 3.03 6.11
CA GLU A 61 -13.73 1.55 6.14
C GLU A 61 -12.32 0.93 6.20
N PHE A 62 -11.35 1.52 5.50
CA PHE A 62 -9.95 1.12 5.61
C PHE A 62 -9.41 1.31 7.04
N ASN A 63 -9.65 2.48 7.65
CA ASN A 63 -9.19 2.79 9.00
C ASN A 63 -9.80 1.85 10.04
N ILE A 64 -11.08 1.49 9.91
CA ILE A 64 -11.73 0.52 10.81
C ILE A 64 -10.98 -0.82 10.79
N ILE A 65 -10.57 -1.31 9.62
CA ILE A 65 -9.82 -2.57 9.50
C ILE A 65 -8.44 -2.45 10.16
N VAL A 66 -7.75 -1.32 9.95
CA VAL A 66 -6.44 -1.06 10.57
C VAL A 66 -6.54 -0.96 12.09
N GLU A 67 -7.58 -0.31 12.60
CA GLU A 67 -7.89 -0.23 14.04
C GLU A 67 -8.13 -1.62 14.61
N GLN A 68 -8.97 -2.44 13.98
CA GLN A 68 -9.22 -3.83 14.40
C GLN A 68 -7.94 -4.68 14.44
N ILE A 69 -7.05 -4.57 13.43
CA ILE A 69 -5.75 -5.26 13.44
C ILE A 69 -4.87 -4.80 14.62
N SER A 70 -4.91 -3.51 14.93
CA SER A 70 -4.14 -2.92 16.03
C SER A 70 -4.69 -3.35 17.39
N GLU A 71 -6.02 -3.38 17.54
CA GLU A 71 -6.71 -3.87 18.73
C GLU A 71 -6.34 -5.32 19.02
N LEU A 72 -6.41 -6.21 18.02
CA LEU A 72 -6.01 -7.62 18.16
C LEU A 72 -4.58 -7.78 18.66
N SER A 73 -3.67 -6.90 18.24
CA SER A 73 -2.25 -6.95 18.64
C SER A 73 -1.99 -6.38 20.03
N SER A 74 -2.92 -5.59 20.56
CA SER A 74 -2.84 -4.92 21.87
C SER A 74 -3.68 -5.57 22.95
N ALA A 75 -4.62 -6.44 22.56
CA ALA A 75 -5.51 -7.14 23.48
C ALA A 75 -4.68 -7.95 24.48
N ALA A 76 -4.87 -7.67 25.77
CA ALA A 76 -4.38 -8.55 26.81
C ALA A 76 -5.00 -9.94 26.58
N THR A 77 -4.21 -11.00 26.71
CA THR A 77 -4.67 -12.38 26.49
C THR A 77 -5.81 -12.71 27.45
N VAL A 78 -7.04 -12.61 26.96
CA VAL A 78 -8.24 -13.10 27.65
C VAL A 78 -8.57 -14.43 27.00
N ASP A 79 -8.66 -15.49 27.79
CA ASP A 79 -9.24 -16.78 27.38
C ASP A 79 -8.49 -17.50 26.23
N ASP A 80 -7.27 -17.97 26.48
CA ASP A 80 -6.45 -18.79 25.56
C ASP A 80 -6.22 -18.22 24.14
N GLU A 81 -6.65 -16.97 23.85
CA GLU A 81 -6.42 -16.32 22.58
C GLU A 81 -4.96 -15.92 22.41
N VAL A 82 -4.35 -16.47 21.35
CA VAL A 82 -2.98 -16.12 20.95
C VAL A 82 -3.03 -14.81 20.16
N PRO A 83 -2.36 -13.73 20.63
CA PRO A 83 -2.34 -12.48 19.90
C PRO A 83 -1.63 -12.66 18.56
N PRO A 84 -1.95 -11.84 17.55
CA PRO A 84 -1.24 -11.87 16.29
C PRO A 84 0.27 -11.69 16.48
N THR A 85 1.03 -12.49 15.74
CA THR A 85 2.49 -12.30 15.68
C THR A 85 2.84 -11.00 14.98
N ILE A 86 4.03 -10.45 15.28
CA ILE A 86 4.58 -9.27 14.59
C ILE A 86 4.63 -9.50 13.07
N TYR A 87 4.98 -10.73 12.65
CA TYR A 87 5.01 -11.10 11.24
C TYR A 87 3.62 -10.98 10.59
N ALA A 88 2.59 -11.57 11.21
CA ALA A 88 1.23 -11.53 10.69
C ALA A 88 0.71 -10.08 10.63
N PHE A 89 0.94 -9.30 11.70
CA PHE A 89 0.57 -7.89 11.78
C PHE A 89 1.20 -7.06 10.66
N GLN A 90 2.53 -7.07 10.54
CA GLN A 90 3.25 -6.26 9.56
C GLN A 90 2.90 -6.66 8.12
N THR A 91 2.79 -7.97 7.87
CA THR A 91 2.46 -8.49 6.53
C THR A 91 1.03 -8.11 6.13
N THR A 92 0.07 -8.21 7.06
CA THR A 92 -1.32 -7.81 6.79
C THR A 92 -1.42 -6.32 6.48
N LEU A 93 -0.81 -5.46 7.30
CA LEU A 93 -0.83 -4.01 7.06
C LEU A 93 -0.19 -3.64 5.73
N ARG A 94 0.96 -4.23 5.40
CA ARG A 94 1.61 -4.00 4.11
C ARG A 94 0.70 -4.33 2.94
N LEU A 95 0.07 -5.53 2.94
CA LEU A 95 -0.83 -5.95 1.88
C LEU A 95 -2.06 -5.04 1.75
N LEU A 96 -2.63 -4.59 2.87
CA LEU A 96 -3.77 -3.66 2.89
C LEU A 96 -3.41 -2.28 2.36
N ILE A 97 -2.26 -1.73 2.76
CA ILE A 97 -1.76 -0.44 2.27
C ILE A 97 -1.51 -0.52 0.76
N ASP A 98 -0.81 -1.55 0.31
CA ASP A 98 -0.53 -1.78 -1.11
C ASP A 98 -1.83 -1.93 -1.91
N ALA A 99 -2.83 -2.63 -1.37
CA ALA A 99 -4.15 -2.76 -2.01
C ALA A 99 -4.91 -1.43 -2.07
N CYS A 100 -4.88 -0.66 -0.99
CA CYS A 100 -5.50 0.68 -0.92
C CYS A 100 -4.88 1.62 -1.97
N HIS A 101 -3.54 1.64 -2.07
CA HIS A 101 -2.84 2.39 -3.12
C HIS A 101 -3.23 1.93 -4.52
N ALA A 102 -3.30 0.62 -4.77
CA ALA A 102 -3.69 0.09 -6.07
C ALA A 102 -5.15 0.44 -6.43
N LEU A 103 -6.06 0.43 -5.46
CA LEU A 103 -7.45 0.89 -5.66
C LEU A 103 -7.50 2.40 -5.96
N LEU A 104 -6.75 3.21 -5.21
CA LEU A 104 -6.68 4.65 -5.40
C LEU A 104 -6.14 5.03 -6.78
N LEU A 105 -5.02 4.42 -7.20
CA LEU A 105 -4.43 4.65 -8.53
C LEU A 105 -5.40 4.29 -9.65
N ASN A 106 -6.16 3.19 -9.49
CA ASN A 106 -7.17 2.77 -10.46
C ASN A 106 -8.39 3.70 -10.53
N ALA A 107 -8.64 4.48 -9.47
CA ALA A 107 -9.74 5.43 -9.37
C ALA A 107 -9.42 6.79 -10.02
N ILE A 108 -8.14 7.14 -10.16
CA ILE A 108 -7.70 8.37 -10.83
C ILE A 108 -8.21 8.34 -12.28
N GLY A 109 -8.99 9.35 -12.67
CA GLY A 109 -9.61 9.43 -13.99
C GLY A 109 -10.97 8.74 -14.13
N LYS A 110 -11.35 7.89 -13.17
CA LYS A 110 -12.66 7.20 -13.14
C LYS A 110 -13.62 7.79 -12.12
N GLY A 111 -13.11 8.57 -11.16
CA GLY A 111 -13.92 9.32 -10.19
C GLY A 111 -14.46 8.49 -9.01
N GLU A 112 -14.23 7.18 -9.01
CA GLU A 112 -14.76 6.25 -8.02
C GLU A 112 -13.63 5.50 -7.30
N PHE A 113 -13.36 5.88 -6.06
CA PHE A 113 -12.55 5.11 -5.13
C PHE A 113 -13.46 4.47 -4.10
N TYR A 114 -13.39 3.15 -4.01
CA TYR A 114 -14.12 2.37 -3.01
C TYR A 114 -13.22 1.36 -2.32
N PHE A 115 -13.11 1.48 -1.00
CA PHE A 115 -12.52 0.44 -0.16
C PHE A 115 -13.65 -0.29 0.57
N PRO A 116 -13.81 -1.62 0.38
CA PRO A 116 -14.94 -2.35 0.92
C PRO A 116 -14.87 -2.50 2.43
N LYS A 117 -16.05 -2.52 3.05
CA LYS A 117 -16.19 -2.87 4.46
C LYS A 117 -15.72 -4.30 4.67
N GLY A 118 -14.83 -4.49 5.63
CA GLY A 118 -14.32 -5.79 6.03
C GLY A 118 -14.29 -5.93 7.55
N TYR A 119 -13.92 -7.11 8.01
CA TYR A 119 -13.70 -7.39 9.42
C TYR A 119 -12.47 -8.28 9.61
N VAL A 120 -11.83 -8.13 10.75
CA VAL A 120 -10.59 -8.82 11.09
C VAL A 120 -10.88 -9.90 12.13
N VAL A 121 -10.28 -11.06 11.95
CA VAL A 121 -10.43 -12.23 12.81
C VAL A 121 -9.03 -12.72 13.18
N ALA A 122 -8.78 -12.96 14.46
CA ALA A 122 -7.58 -13.66 14.90
C ALA A 122 -7.66 -15.12 14.44
N ASN A 123 -6.58 -15.60 13.84
CA ASN A 123 -6.41 -17.02 13.60
C ASN A 123 -5.75 -17.56 14.88
N GLY A 124 -6.39 -18.52 15.56
CA GLY A 124 -6.03 -18.96 16.93
C GLY A 124 -4.60 -19.50 17.13
N ASP A 125 -3.76 -19.44 16.11
CA ASP A 125 -2.32 -19.74 16.10
C ASP A 125 -1.44 -18.48 16.05
N GLY A 126 -2.01 -17.27 16.22
CA GLY A 126 -1.33 -15.98 16.10
C GLY A 126 -1.27 -15.44 14.67
N GLY A 127 -2.07 -16.00 13.74
CA GLY A 127 -2.29 -15.46 12.41
C GLY A 127 -3.37 -14.38 12.38
N ILE A 128 -3.53 -13.72 11.22
CA ILE A 128 -4.59 -12.74 10.98
C ILE A 128 -5.38 -13.16 9.74
N ARG A 129 -6.71 -13.06 9.83
CA ARG A 129 -7.61 -13.19 8.69
C ARG A 129 -8.44 -11.92 8.55
N VAL A 130 -8.55 -11.41 7.33
CA VAL A 130 -9.42 -10.28 7.00
C VAL A 130 -10.42 -10.75 5.97
N GLU A 131 -11.70 -10.48 6.21
CA GLU A 131 -12.79 -10.95 5.37
C GLU A 131 -13.64 -9.76 4.89
N TRP A 132 -14.03 -9.83 3.62
CA TRP A 132 -14.96 -8.92 2.98
C TRP A 132 -16.07 -9.76 2.36
N ILE A 133 -17.32 -9.43 2.68
CA ILE A 133 -18.49 -10.19 2.21
C ILE A 133 -19.51 -9.19 1.70
N ARG A 134 -20.06 -9.47 0.52
CA ARG A 134 -21.17 -8.73 -0.07
C ARG A 134 -22.05 -9.71 -0.85
N ASP A 135 -23.31 -9.82 -0.46
CA ASP A 135 -24.33 -10.61 -1.17
C ASP A 135 -23.85 -12.01 -1.61
N ASP A 136 -23.45 -12.16 -2.87
CA ASP A 136 -22.99 -13.39 -3.53
C ASP A 136 -21.47 -13.47 -3.75
N ALA A 137 -20.71 -12.54 -3.18
CA ALA A 137 -19.26 -12.46 -3.27
C ALA A 137 -18.56 -12.41 -1.90
N SER A 138 -17.41 -13.06 -1.81
CA SER A 138 -16.53 -12.96 -0.65
C SER A 138 -15.06 -12.94 -1.03
N VAL A 139 -14.27 -12.20 -0.27
CA VAL A 139 -12.80 -12.17 -0.36
C VAL A 139 -12.25 -12.39 1.04
N ARG A 140 -11.25 -13.26 1.18
CA ARG A 140 -10.57 -13.50 2.45
C ARG A 140 -9.06 -13.43 2.26
N LEU A 141 -8.41 -12.52 2.96
CA LEU A 141 -6.96 -12.50 3.12
C LEU A 141 -6.61 -13.29 4.39
N ALA A 142 -5.73 -14.28 4.29
CA ALA A 142 -5.21 -14.98 5.45
C ALA A 142 -3.69 -14.90 5.48
N VAL A 143 -3.16 -14.41 6.59
CA VAL A 143 -1.74 -14.28 6.87
C VAL A 143 -1.41 -15.18 8.06
N PRO A 144 -0.52 -16.18 7.89
CA PRO A 144 -0.16 -17.10 8.96
C PRO A 144 0.70 -16.42 10.03
N SER A 145 0.85 -17.07 11.17
CA SER A 145 1.65 -16.57 12.30
C SER A 145 3.16 -16.55 12.04
N ALA A 146 3.65 -17.27 11.02
CA ALA A 146 5.08 -17.35 10.73
C ALA A 146 5.38 -17.33 9.22
N PRO A 147 6.59 -16.90 8.81
CA PRO A 147 6.98 -16.81 7.40
C PRO A 147 6.94 -18.12 6.61
N GLN A 148 7.00 -19.26 7.31
CA GLN A 148 6.94 -20.58 6.70
C GLN A 148 5.51 -20.98 6.31
N GLY A 149 4.50 -20.31 6.87
CA GLY A 149 3.10 -20.53 6.51
C GLY A 149 2.78 -19.95 5.13
N THR A 150 1.75 -20.49 4.49
CA THR A 150 1.29 -19.99 3.19
C THR A 150 0.28 -18.86 3.37
N ILE A 151 0.65 -17.64 2.99
CA ILE A 151 -0.30 -16.54 2.81
C ILE A 151 -1.22 -16.89 1.62
N TYR A 152 -2.51 -16.58 1.74
CA TYR A 152 -3.43 -16.75 0.61
C TYR A 152 -4.52 -15.67 0.56
N ILE A 153 -5.07 -15.47 -0.64
CA ILE A 153 -6.30 -14.71 -0.87
C ILE A 153 -7.32 -15.68 -1.44
N TYR A 154 -8.36 -16.00 -0.68
CA TYR A 154 -9.52 -16.71 -1.20
C TYR A 154 -10.50 -15.70 -1.81
N HIS A 155 -11.13 -16.06 -2.93
CA HIS A 155 -12.18 -15.26 -3.55
C HIS A 155 -13.32 -16.17 -4.02
N GLU A 156 -14.53 -15.66 -3.99
CA GLU A 156 -15.75 -16.33 -4.43
C GLU A 156 -16.73 -15.28 -4.95
N ALA A 157 -17.34 -15.52 -6.11
CA ALA A 157 -18.42 -14.74 -6.69
C ALA A 157 -19.36 -15.68 -7.48
N GLY A 158 -20.51 -16.00 -6.91
CA GLY A 158 -21.44 -16.98 -7.48
C GLY A 158 -20.79 -18.37 -7.62
N SER A 159 -20.58 -18.84 -8.86
CA SER A 159 -19.92 -20.13 -9.14
C SER A 159 -18.42 -20.02 -9.40
N ASP A 160 -17.86 -18.80 -9.45
CA ASP A 160 -16.42 -18.58 -9.65
C ASP A 160 -15.74 -18.45 -8.29
N PHE A 161 -14.81 -19.36 -7.99
CA PHE A 161 -14.09 -19.38 -6.72
C PHE A 161 -12.67 -19.88 -6.90
N GLY A 162 -11.77 -19.40 -6.05
CA GLY A 162 -10.35 -19.73 -6.15
C GLY A 162 -9.53 -19.21 -4.98
N ALA A 163 -8.23 -19.48 -5.04
CA ALA A 163 -7.28 -18.94 -4.08
C ALA A 163 -5.92 -18.66 -4.71
N ASP A 164 -5.44 -17.42 -4.58
CA ASP A 164 -4.05 -17.06 -4.82
C ASP A 164 -3.22 -17.43 -3.58
N LYS A 165 -2.02 -17.99 -3.76
CA LYS A 165 -1.19 -18.50 -2.66
C LYS A 165 0.27 -18.10 -2.81
N GLY A 166 0.96 -17.94 -1.68
CA GLY A 166 2.41 -17.69 -1.67
C GLY A 166 2.79 -16.40 -2.39
N ASP A 167 3.71 -16.49 -3.36
CA ASP A 167 4.27 -15.35 -4.08
C ASP A 167 3.25 -14.59 -4.95
N ASP A 168 2.15 -15.25 -5.32
CA ASP A 168 1.05 -14.62 -6.06
C ASP A 168 0.24 -13.63 -5.19
N VAL A 169 0.36 -13.73 -3.86
CA VAL A 169 -0.36 -12.87 -2.92
C VAL A 169 0.35 -11.52 -2.79
N THR A 170 -0.16 -10.55 -3.54
CA THR A 170 0.31 -9.16 -3.53
C THR A 170 -0.84 -8.20 -3.21
N GLY A 171 -0.53 -6.98 -2.75
CA GLY A 171 -1.56 -5.96 -2.56
C GLY A 171 -2.31 -5.61 -3.85
N VAL A 172 -1.63 -5.68 -5.00
CA VAL A 172 -2.28 -5.49 -6.31
C VAL A 172 -3.28 -6.60 -6.60
N ARG A 173 -2.95 -7.86 -6.32
CA ARG A 173 -3.90 -8.98 -6.47
C ARG A 173 -5.06 -8.85 -5.49
N LEU A 174 -4.81 -8.51 -4.24
CA LEU A 174 -5.86 -8.23 -3.27
C LEU A 174 -6.81 -7.13 -3.78
N ALA A 175 -6.29 -6.01 -4.27
CA ALA A 175 -7.08 -4.93 -4.84
C ALA A 175 -7.93 -5.36 -6.05
N GLN A 176 -7.49 -6.34 -6.84
CA GLN A 176 -8.31 -6.87 -7.93
C GLN A 176 -9.52 -7.62 -7.39
N TRP A 177 -9.32 -8.50 -6.40
CA TRP A 177 -10.41 -9.27 -5.80
C TRP A 177 -11.36 -8.40 -4.98
N LEU A 178 -10.85 -7.38 -4.28
CA LEU A 178 -11.69 -6.45 -3.51
C LEU A 178 -12.75 -5.75 -4.39
N LYS A 179 -12.51 -5.59 -5.69
CA LYS A 179 -13.52 -5.03 -6.62
C LYS A 179 -14.80 -5.86 -6.71
N LEU A 180 -14.75 -7.16 -6.41
CA LEU A 180 -15.93 -8.04 -6.40
C LEU A 180 -16.87 -7.73 -5.23
N VAL A 181 -16.33 -7.19 -4.14
CA VAL A 181 -17.04 -6.88 -2.89
C VAL A 181 -17.13 -5.37 -2.64
N SER A 182 -16.70 -4.57 -3.63
CA SER A 182 -16.78 -3.11 -3.64
C SER A 182 -18.16 -2.62 -4.04
#